data_AF-A0A419KXZ6-F1
#
_entry.id   AF-A0A419KXZ6-F1
#
_cell.length_a   1.000
_cell.length_b   1.000
_cell.length_c   1.000
_cell.angle_alpha   90.00
_cell.angle_beta   90.00
_cell.angle_gamma   90.00
#
_symmetry.space_group_name_H-M   'P 1'
#
loop_
_entity.id
_entity.type
_entity.pdbx_description
1 polymer ?
#
loop_
_entity_poly.entity_id
_entity_poly.type
_entity_poly.pdbx_seq_one_letter_code
_entity_poly.pdbx_strand_id
1 'polypeptide(L)'
;VYTEAPTTWRDFYRQRLRWNRGTFQTLRKHWNVFRHSRFGFVHMLTFPYVLLSMLFIPFASVFTIISLIYAVLSGQGLQALYVMAGFMLLQATYSLLAIQMDDEDLKLVIFSPLFVIGYKEIRNFIKIKSFLDVFLFKKEMRWGRIKRIG
;
A
#
# COMPACT_ATOMS: atom_id res chain seq x y z
N VAL A 1 -1.47 6.52 24.05
CA VAL A 1 -2.26 5.32 23.63
C VAL A 1 -1.33 4.43 22.83
N TYR A 2 -0.95 3.26 23.33
CA TYR A 2 -0.15 2.31 22.57
C TYR A 2 -1.06 1.56 21.60
N THR A 3 -0.64 1.44 20.33
CA THR A 3 -1.39 0.69 19.33
C THR A 3 -0.83 -0.73 19.28
N GLU A 4 -1.65 -1.71 19.66
CA GLU A 4 -1.29 -3.13 19.54
C GLU A 4 -1.08 -3.52 18.07
N ALA A 5 0.11 -4.02 17.74
CA ALA A 5 0.39 -4.57 16.42
C ALA A 5 -0.21 -5.98 16.28
N PRO A 6 -0.74 -6.37 15.10
CA PRO A 6 -1.23 -7.73 14.88
C PRO A 6 -0.10 -8.75 15.07
N THR A 7 -0.32 -9.75 15.91
CA THR A 7 0.66 -10.82 16.17
C THR A 7 0.57 -11.96 15.16
N THR A 8 -0.48 -12.02 14.35
CA THR A 8 -0.68 -13.06 13.32
C THR A 8 -0.90 -12.48 11.93
N TRP A 9 -0.43 -13.21 10.91
CA TRP A 9 -0.66 -12.88 9.49
C TRP A 9 -2.15 -12.79 9.13
N ARG A 10 -2.98 -13.63 9.76
CA ARG A 10 -4.44 -13.63 9.56
C ARG A 10 -5.07 -12.33 10.05
N ASP A 11 -4.65 -11.85 11.21
CA ASP A 11 -5.18 -10.60 11.78
C ASP A 11 -4.66 -9.37 11.03
N PHE A 12 -3.39 -9.38 10.64
CA PHE A 12 -2.84 -8.36 9.74
C PHE A 12 -3.65 -8.24 8.44
N TYR A 13 -3.90 -9.38 7.78
CA TYR A 13 -4.67 -9.41 6.54
C TYR A 13 -6.09 -8.87 6.74
N ARG A 14 -6.80 -9.32 7.78
CA ARG A 14 -8.17 -8.85 8.09
C ARG A 14 -8.20 -7.35 8.38
N GLN A 15 -7.22 -6.83 9.13
CA GLN A 15 -7.11 -5.42 9.45
C GLN A 15 -6.91 -4.58 8.18
N ARG A 16 -5.93 -4.96 7.34
CA ARG A 16 -5.63 -4.24 6.10
C ARG A 16 -6.77 -4.33 5.09
N LEU A 17 -7.44 -5.47 4.99
CA LEU A 17 -8.62 -5.65 4.14
C LEU A 17 -9.75 -4.71 4.59
N ARG A 18 -10.01 -4.60 5.89
CA ARG A 18 -11.02 -3.70 6.44
C ARG A 18 -10.71 -2.23 6.15
N TRP A 19 -9.47 -1.79 6.37
CA TRP A 19 -9.07 -0.41 6.11
C TRP A 19 -9.19 -0.04 4.63
N ASN A 20 -8.63 -0.86 3.73
CA ASN A 20 -8.68 -0.58 2.30
C ASN A 20 -10.11 -0.59 1.75
N ARG A 21 -10.96 -1.55 2.17
CA ARG A 21 -12.38 -1.57 1.79
C ARG A 21 -13.11 -0.33 2.30
N GLY A 22 -12.86 0.10 3.54
CA GLY A 22 -13.45 1.32 4.09
C GLY A 22 -13.07 2.57 3.29
N THR A 23 -11.82 2.66 2.86
CA THR A 23 -11.38 3.76 1.97
C THR A 23 -12.09 3.72 0.63
N PHE A 24 -12.20 2.55 -0.03
CA PHE A 24 -12.94 2.44 -1.28
C PHE A 24 -14.43 2.75 -1.15
N GLN A 25 -15.07 2.35 -0.05
CA GLN A 25 -16.46 2.72 0.23
C GLN A 25 -16.62 4.23 0.41
N THR A 26 -15.67 4.87 1.10
CA THR A 26 -15.64 6.33 1.29
C THR A 26 -15.46 7.06 -0.05
N LEU A 27 -14.50 6.62 -0.86
CA LEU A 27 -14.28 7.16 -2.21
C LEU A 27 -15.54 7.02 -3.08
N ARG A 28 -16.22 5.88 -3.02
CA ARG A 28 -17.46 5.66 -3.77
C ARG A 28 -18.61 6.53 -3.26
N LYS A 29 -18.79 6.64 -1.94
CA LYS A 29 -19.86 7.44 -1.32
C LYS A 29 -19.69 8.93 -1.62
N HIS A 30 -18.46 9.40 -1.61
CA HIS A 30 -18.11 10.81 -1.80
C HIS A 30 -17.58 11.10 -3.21
N TRP A 31 -17.96 10.28 -4.21
CA TRP A 31 -17.53 10.47 -5.60
C TRP A 31 -17.97 11.82 -6.19
N ASN A 32 -19.03 12.42 -5.62
CA ASN A 32 -19.50 13.75 -5.97
C ASN A 32 -18.49 14.87 -5.68
N VAL A 33 -17.44 14.59 -4.89
CA VAL A 33 -16.33 15.52 -4.65
C VAL A 33 -15.66 15.90 -5.96
N PHE A 34 -15.49 14.99 -6.92
CA PHE A 34 -14.94 15.32 -8.24
C PHE A 34 -15.80 16.27 -9.07
N ARG A 35 -17.10 16.34 -8.78
CA ARG A 35 -18.05 17.15 -9.58
C ARG A 35 -18.26 18.55 -9.02
N HIS A 36 -17.86 18.80 -7.77
CA HIS A 36 -18.12 20.08 -7.11
C HIS A 36 -16.84 20.63 -6.50
N SER A 37 -16.38 21.76 -7.04
CA SER A 37 -15.18 22.47 -6.53
C SER A 37 -15.37 23.04 -5.11
N ARG A 38 -16.61 23.06 -4.58
CA ARG A 38 -16.95 23.55 -3.23
C ARG A 38 -16.18 22.89 -2.09
N PHE A 39 -15.55 21.74 -2.33
CA PHE A 39 -14.75 21.02 -1.32
C PHE A 39 -13.29 21.49 -1.27
N GLY A 40 -12.91 22.53 -2.02
CA GLY A 40 -11.61 23.19 -1.95
C GLY A 40 -10.44 22.23 -2.12
N PHE A 41 -9.51 22.23 -1.16
CA PHE A 41 -8.31 21.38 -1.17
C PHE A 41 -8.62 19.88 -1.25
N VAL A 42 -9.75 19.44 -0.68
CA VAL A 42 -10.17 18.04 -0.73
C VAL A 42 -10.49 17.62 -2.16
N HIS A 43 -11.19 18.47 -2.92
CA HIS A 43 -11.48 18.23 -4.33
C HIS A 43 -10.22 18.26 -5.19
N MET A 44 -9.37 19.27 -4.99
CA MET A 44 -8.26 19.55 -5.89
C MET A 44 -7.07 18.60 -5.71
N LEU A 45 -6.76 18.18 -4.47
CA LEU A 45 -5.51 17.46 -4.18
C LEU A 45 -5.74 16.16 -3.40
N THR A 46 -6.40 16.21 -2.25
CA THR A 46 -6.50 15.03 -1.36
C THR A 46 -7.25 13.88 -2.01
N PHE A 47 -8.44 14.15 -2.58
CA PHE A 47 -9.28 13.09 -3.15
C PHE A 47 -8.65 12.45 -4.41
N PRO A 48 -8.12 13.22 -5.38
CA PRO A 48 -7.35 12.66 -6.49
C PRO A 48 -6.12 11.86 -6.03
N TYR A 49 -5.36 12.38 -5.06
CA TYR A 49 -4.19 11.70 -4.51
C TYR A 49 -4.56 10.35 -3.87
N VAL A 50 -5.60 10.31 -3.03
CA VAL A 50 -6.05 9.05 -2.42
C VAL A 50 -6.53 8.08 -3.49
N LEU A 51 -7.28 8.54 -4.50
CA LEU A 51 -7.74 7.68 -5.59
C LEU A 51 -6.56 7.09 -6.38
N LEU A 52 -5.60 7.93 -6.77
CA LEU A 52 -4.41 7.52 -7.51
C LEU A 52 -3.58 6.54 -6.67
N SER A 53 -3.35 6.83 -5.39
CA SER A 53 -2.56 5.96 -4.51
C SER A 53 -3.23 4.60 -4.21
N MET A 54 -4.56 4.54 -4.29
CA MET A 54 -5.34 3.33 -4.08
C MET A 54 -5.49 2.48 -5.34
N LEU A 55 -5.56 3.10 -6.52
CA LEU A 55 -5.72 2.39 -7.79
C LEU A 55 -4.41 2.26 -8.55
N PHE A 56 -3.77 3.38 -8.89
CA PHE A 56 -2.60 3.38 -9.76
C PHE A 56 -1.41 2.64 -9.16
N ILE A 57 -1.08 2.87 -7.89
CA ILE A 57 0.10 2.25 -7.26
C ILE A 57 0.03 0.71 -7.28
N PRO A 58 -1.07 0.05 -6.87
CA PRO A 58 -1.15 -1.41 -6.95
C PRO A 58 -1.06 -1.96 -8.38
N PHE A 59 -1.72 -1.34 -9.36
CA PHE A 59 -1.64 -1.79 -10.76
C PHE A 59 -0.25 -1.56 -11.36
N ALA A 60 0.39 -0.42 -11.07
CA ALA A 60 1.77 -0.16 -11.46
C ALA A 60 2.72 -1.21 -10.86
N SER A 61 2.50 -1.64 -9.61
CA SER A 61 3.27 -2.72 -8.97
C SER A 61 3.19 -4.03 -9.76
N VAL A 62 1.98 -4.43 -10.17
CA VAL A 62 1.78 -5.64 -10.99
C VAL A 62 2.52 -5.52 -12.32
N PHE A 63 2.41 -4.36 -12.98
CA PHE A 63 3.15 -4.10 -14.21
C PHE A 63 4.67 -4.19 -14.00
N THR A 64 5.20 -3.60 -12.93
CA THR A 64 6.63 -3.68 -12.58
C THR A 64 7.09 -5.13 -12.40
N ILE A 65 6.30 -5.98 -11.73
CA ILE A 65 6.63 -7.40 -11.56
C ILE A 65 6.67 -8.10 -12.93
N ILE A 66 5.69 -7.86 -13.79
CA ILE A 66 5.65 -8.45 -15.14
C ILE A 66 6.86 -8.00 -15.96
N SER A 67 7.18 -6.70 -15.94
CA SER A 67 8.36 -6.16 -16.63
C SER A 67 9.66 -6.75 -16.10
N LEU A 68 9.76 -6.98 -14.79
CA LEU A 68 10.94 -7.60 -14.17
C LEU A 68 11.11 -9.05 -14.65
N ILE A 69 10.03 -9.84 -14.65
CA ILE A 69 10.03 -11.22 -15.14
C ILE A 69 10.43 -11.24 -16.62
N TYR A 70 9.83 -10.35 -17.43
CA TYR A 70 10.15 -10.24 -18.84
C TYR A 70 11.64 -9.92 -19.07
N ALA A 71 12.18 -8.93 -18.36
CA ALA A 71 13.59 -8.55 -18.46
C ALA A 71 14.54 -9.73 -18.13
N VAL A 72 14.22 -10.51 -17.09
CA VAL A 72 15.01 -11.71 -16.74
C VAL A 72 14.95 -12.74 -17.86
N LEU A 73 13.76 -13.02 -18.42
CA LEU A 73 13.59 -13.98 -19.52
C LEU A 73 14.25 -13.53 -20.83
N SER A 74 14.33 -12.23 -21.07
CA SER A 74 15.03 -11.66 -22.24
C SER A 74 16.55 -11.58 -22.07
N GLY A 75 17.12 -12.15 -21.00
CA GLY A 75 18.57 -12.12 -20.74
C GLY A 75 19.08 -10.79 -20.15
N GLN A 76 18.18 -9.86 -19.81
CA GLN A 76 18.47 -8.55 -19.22
C GLN A 76 18.40 -8.57 -17.68
N GLY A 77 18.54 -9.74 -17.06
CA GLY A 77 18.40 -9.92 -15.61
C GLY A 77 19.37 -9.06 -14.80
N LEU A 78 20.56 -8.79 -15.36
CA LEU A 78 21.58 -7.98 -14.68
C LEU A 78 21.21 -6.48 -14.68
N GLN A 79 20.63 -5.95 -15.76
CA GLN A 79 20.07 -4.58 -15.76
C GLN A 79 18.89 -4.46 -14.80
N ALA A 80 18.00 -5.46 -14.78
CA ALA A 80 16.87 -5.52 -13.86
C ALA A 80 17.33 -5.49 -12.39
N LEU A 81 18.41 -6.21 -12.06
CA LEU A 81 19.00 -6.22 -10.73
C LEU A 81 19.58 -4.85 -10.34
N TYR A 82 20.27 -4.15 -11.25
CA TYR A 82 20.76 -2.78 -10.97
C TYR A 82 19.63 -1.80 -10.70
N VAL A 83 18.55 -1.85 -11.48
CA VAL A 83 17.38 -0.99 -11.26
C VAL A 83 16.75 -1.30 -9.90
N MET A 84 16.57 -2.59 -9.59
CA MET A 84 16.03 -3.03 -8.30
C MET A 84 16.90 -2.59 -7.12
N ALA A 85 18.22 -2.71 -7.23
CA ALA A 85 19.17 -2.24 -6.22
C ALA A 85 19.08 -0.72 -6.04
N GLY A 86 18.94 0.05 -7.12
CA GLY A 86 18.72 1.50 -7.05
C GLY A 86 17.46 1.87 -6.27
N PHE A 87 16.33 1.20 -6.54
CA PHE A 87 15.09 1.42 -5.78
C PHE A 87 15.20 0.98 -4.31
N MET A 88 15.95 -0.08 -4.02
CA MET A 88 16.22 -0.49 -2.64
C MET A 88 17.03 0.55 -1.88
N LEU A 89 18.05 1.13 -2.52
CA LEU A 89 18.84 2.20 -1.91
C LEU A 89 17.97 3.43 -1.62
N LEU A 90 17.12 3.84 -2.56
CA LEU A 90 16.17 4.94 -2.35
C LEU A 90 15.18 4.64 -1.21
N GLN A 91 14.70 3.40 -1.09
CA GLN A 91 13.82 3.00 0.00
C GLN A 91 14.56 2.99 1.35
N ALA A 92 15.82 2.54 1.35
CA ALA A 92 16.65 2.51 2.54
C ALA A 92 16.96 3.92 3.05
N THR A 93 17.28 4.87 2.16
CA THR A 93 17.49 6.27 2.55
C THR A 93 16.20 6.91 3.08
N TYR A 94 15.06 6.66 2.45
CA TYR A 94 13.77 7.13 2.96
C TYR A 94 13.45 6.57 4.36
N SER A 95 13.71 5.28 4.57
CA SER A 95 13.49 4.62 5.86
C SER A 95 14.43 5.14 6.93
N LEU A 96 15.70 5.38 6.56
CA LEU A 96 16.70 5.99 7.45
C LEU A 96 16.27 7.38 7.92
N LEU A 97 15.83 8.23 6.99
CA LEU A 97 15.35 9.57 7.34
C LEU A 97 14.12 9.51 8.26
N ALA A 98 13.18 8.59 8.01
CA ALA A 98 12.02 8.41 8.86
C ALA A 98 12.40 7.97 10.29
N ILE A 99 13.30 6.99 10.42
CA ILE A 99 13.79 6.49 11.72
C ILE A 99 14.54 7.60 12.48
N GLN A 100 15.34 8.41 11.77
CA GLN A 100 16.01 9.57 12.35
C GLN A 100 15.04 10.64 12.84
N MET A 101 13.96 10.89 12.10
CA MET A 101 12.92 11.84 12.52
C MET A 101 12.12 11.35 13.73
N ASP A 102 11.98 10.03 13.88
CA ASP A 102 11.28 9.40 15.00
C ASP A 102 12.21 9.14 16.22
N ASP A 103 13.50 9.51 16.15
CA ASP A 103 14.53 9.27 17.19
C ASP A 103 14.66 7.79 17.63
N GLU A 104 14.44 6.86 16.68
CA GLU A 104 14.44 5.41 16.91
C GLU A 104 15.79 4.75 16.56
N ASP A 105 15.98 3.47 16.95
CA ASP A 105 17.22 2.74 16.66
C ASP A 105 17.44 2.55 15.14
N LEU A 106 18.55 3.09 14.62
CA LEU A 106 18.95 3.02 13.21
C LEU A 106 19.09 1.58 12.68
N LYS A 107 19.27 0.58 13.56
CA LYS A 107 19.27 -0.84 13.17
C LYS A 107 17.99 -1.26 12.45
N LEU A 108 16.87 -0.55 12.68
CA LEU A 108 15.61 -0.81 12.00
C LEU A 108 15.68 -0.61 10.48
N VAL A 109 16.67 0.12 9.96
CA VAL A 109 16.91 0.28 8.52
C VAL A 109 17.17 -1.05 7.83
N ILE A 110 17.67 -2.08 8.53
CA ILE A 110 17.89 -3.41 7.95
C ILE A 110 16.61 -4.06 7.43
N PHE A 111 15.44 -3.63 7.94
CA PHE A 111 14.13 -4.10 7.46
C PHE A 111 13.64 -3.34 6.22
N SER A 112 14.32 -2.28 5.78
CA SER A 112 13.93 -1.51 4.59
C SER A 112 13.85 -2.34 3.29
N PRO A 113 14.72 -3.34 3.01
CA PRO A 113 14.58 -4.14 1.80
C PRO A 113 13.31 -5.01 1.83
N LEU A 114 12.84 -5.42 3.02
CA LEU A 114 11.57 -6.13 3.20
C LEU A 114 10.38 -5.27 2.77
N PHE A 115 10.47 -3.94 2.86
CA PHE A 115 9.44 -3.05 2.33
C PHE A 115 9.38 -3.10 0.81
N VAL A 116 10.52 -3.25 0.13
CA VAL A 116 10.59 -3.36 -1.34
C VAL A 116 10.16 -4.75 -1.79
N ILE A 117 10.71 -5.79 -1.17
CA ILE A 117 10.43 -7.18 -1.54
C ILE A 117 9.35 -7.75 -0.63
N GLY A 118 8.21 -8.11 -1.21
CA GLY A 118 7.19 -8.91 -0.54
C GLY A 118 6.19 -8.08 0.27
N TYR A 119 6.62 -7.28 1.26
CA TYR A 119 5.64 -6.58 2.13
C TYR A 119 4.77 -5.59 1.36
N LYS A 120 5.39 -4.75 0.50
CA LYS A 120 4.65 -3.85 -0.39
C LYS A 120 3.71 -4.61 -1.31
N GLU A 121 4.15 -5.73 -1.88
CA GLU A 121 3.36 -6.52 -2.83
C GLU A 121 2.16 -7.17 -2.15
N ILE A 122 2.31 -7.70 -0.93
CA ILE A 122 1.21 -8.22 -0.13
C ILE A 122 0.16 -7.13 0.10
N ARG A 123 0.57 -5.92 0.49
CA ARG A 123 -0.36 -4.80 0.69
C ARG A 123 -1.05 -4.39 -0.62
N ASN A 124 -0.31 -4.36 -1.73
CA ASN A 124 -0.86 -4.01 -3.05
C ASN A 124 -1.90 -5.03 -3.51
N PHE A 125 -1.63 -6.32 -3.30
CA PHE A 125 -2.61 -7.38 -3.57
C PHE A 125 -3.88 -7.22 -2.71
N ILE A 126 -3.74 -6.89 -1.43
CA ILE A 126 -4.90 -6.61 -0.56
C ILE A 126 -5.70 -5.41 -1.07
N LYS A 127 -5.04 -4.34 -1.56
CA LYS A 127 -5.72 -3.18 -2.16
C LYS A 127 -6.51 -3.59 -3.42
N ILE A 128 -5.90 -4.31 -4.35
CA ILE A 128 -6.58 -4.81 -5.56
C ILE A 128 -7.78 -5.67 -5.19
N LYS A 129 -7.61 -6.60 -4.26
CA LYS A 129 -8.73 -7.42 -3.77
C LYS A 129 -9.83 -6.58 -3.12
N SER A 130 -9.46 -5.57 -2.33
CA SER A 130 -10.42 -4.66 -1.68
C SER A 130 -11.21 -3.86 -2.72
N PHE A 131 -10.57 -3.42 -3.79
CA PHE A 131 -11.21 -2.78 -4.92
C PHE A 131 -12.24 -3.72 -5.57
N LEU A 132 -11.84 -4.94 -5.93
CA LEU A 132 -12.75 -5.93 -6.51
C LEU A 132 -13.92 -6.27 -5.58
N ASP A 133 -13.66 -6.42 -4.28
CA ASP A 133 -14.70 -6.71 -3.29
C ASP A 133 -15.76 -5.59 -3.20
N VAL A 134 -15.37 -4.31 -3.30
CA VAL A 134 -16.27 -3.16 -3.15
C VAL A 134 -17.00 -2.82 -4.45
N PHE A 135 -16.31 -2.87 -5.60
CA PHE A 135 -16.87 -2.43 -6.88
C PHE A 135 -17.52 -3.55 -7.67
N LEU A 136 -16.91 -4.74 -7.69
CA LEU A 136 -17.39 -5.87 -8.49
C LEU A 136 -18.32 -6.79 -7.68
N PHE A 137 -17.85 -7.27 -6.53
CA PHE A 137 -18.61 -8.22 -5.71
C PHE A 137 -19.61 -7.56 -4.76
N LYS A 138 -19.59 -6.23 -4.64
CA LYS A 138 -20.44 -5.43 -3.73
C LYS A 138 -20.55 -6.04 -2.32
N LYS A 139 -19.46 -6.63 -1.81
CA LYS A 139 -19.47 -7.33 -0.52
C LYS A 139 -19.66 -6.33 0.61
N GLU A 140 -20.63 -6.61 1.47
CA GLU A 140 -20.84 -5.84 2.69
C GLU A 140 -19.67 -6.06 3.66
N MET A 141 -19.15 -4.96 4.20
CA MET A 141 -18.13 -5.02 5.23
C MET A 141 -18.78 -5.31 6.58
N ARG A 142 -18.50 -6.49 7.12
CA ARG A 142 -18.75 -6.77 8.54
C ARG A 142 -17.59 -6.20 9.35
N TRP A 143 -17.87 -5.18 10.15
CA TRP A 143 -16.92 -4.63 11.13
C TRP A 143 -16.72 -5.63 12.26
N GLY A 144 -15.84 -6.62 12.04
CA GLY A 144 -15.50 -7.62 13.05
C GLY A 144 -14.77 -7.00 14.25
N ARG A 145 -15.00 -7.55 15.45
CA ARG A 145 -14.22 -7.23 16.65
C ARG A 145 -12.77 -7.72 16.47
N ILE A 146 -11.81 -6.86 16.79
CA ILE A 146 -10.40 -7.23 16.86
C ILE A 146 -10.21 -7.95 18.20
N LYS A 147 -9.59 -9.13 18.19
CA LYS A 147 -9.17 -9.81 19.42
C LYS A 147 -7.99 -9.01 19.97
N ARG A 148 -8.22 -8.22 21.03
CA ARG A 148 -7.17 -7.46 21.72
C ARG A 148 -6.28 -8.44 22.48
N ILE A 149 -4.98 -8.21 22.46
CA ILE A 149 -4.00 -9.00 23.20
C ILE A 149 -3.44 -8.05 24.26
N GLY A 150 -4.14 -7.96 25.40
CA GLY A 150 -3.65 -7.33 26.64
C GLY A 150 -3.59 -5.82 26.63
#